data_AF-A0A1D8AX11-F1
#
_entry.id   AF-A0A1D8AX11-F1
#
_cell.length_a   1.000
_cell.length_b   1.000
_cell.length_c   1.000
_cell.angle_alpha   90.00
_cell.angle_beta   90.00
_cell.angle_gamma   90.00
#
_symmetry.space_group_name_H-M   'P 1'
#
loop_
_entity.id
_entity.type
_entity.pdbx_description
1 polymer ?
#
loop_
_entity_poly.entity_id
_entity_poly.type
_entity_poly.pdbx_seq_one_letter_code
_entity_poly.pdbx_strand_id
1 'polypeptide(L)'
;MTLLIRDQLTCPPTWFASYRDLTLYCAIFLKLDIVLESEDPDTYYRWIKPRGGMDFVEDIIRPGSERGLHLDFARHYPGTIVTDRIAPENVHRLIAAIRSAA
;
A
#
# COMPACT_ATOMS: atom_id res chain seq x y z
N MET A 1 2.22 10.19 -9.11
CA MET A 1 2.64 10.49 -7.72
C MET A 1 2.66 9.17 -7.01
N THR A 2 3.71 8.89 -6.27
CA THR A 2 3.91 7.55 -5.70
C THR A 2 3.18 7.38 -4.37
N LEU A 3 2.39 6.32 -4.25
CA LEU A 3 1.86 5.79 -3.00
C LEU A 3 2.78 4.65 -2.53
N LEU A 4 3.44 4.86 -1.40
CA LEU A 4 4.32 3.88 -0.76
C LEU A 4 3.52 3.13 0.30
N ILE A 5 3.29 1.84 0.08
CA ILE A 5 2.56 0.99 1.03
C ILE A 5 3.56 0.12 1.78
N ARG A 6 3.49 0.14 3.10
CA ARG A 6 4.34 -0.71 3.93
C ARG A 6 4.02 -2.20 3.72
N ASP A 7 5.05 -3.01 3.52
CA ASP A 7 4.95 -4.45 3.24
C ASP A 7 4.09 -5.24 4.25
N GLN A 8 4.17 -4.94 5.55
CA GLN A 8 3.34 -5.61 6.59
C GLN A 8 1.84 -5.44 6.34
N LEU A 9 1.41 -4.36 5.69
CA LEU A 9 -0.01 -4.12 5.37
C LEU A 9 -0.55 -5.04 4.26
N THR A 10 0.28 -5.90 3.66
CA THR A 10 -0.16 -6.93 2.69
C THR A 10 -0.53 -8.27 3.35
N CYS A 11 -0.20 -8.44 4.64
CA CYS A 11 -0.34 -9.68 5.39
C CYS A 11 -1.49 -9.59 6.42
N PRO A 12 -2.05 -10.71 6.90
CA PRO A 12 -3.01 -10.71 7.99
C PRO A 12 -2.49 -9.86 9.17
N PRO A 13 -3.31 -8.99 9.78
CA PRO A 13 -4.78 -8.96 9.72
C PRO A 13 -5.40 -8.19 8.52
N THR A 14 -4.61 -7.74 7.54
CA THR A 14 -5.17 -7.21 6.28
C THR A 14 -6.00 -8.27 5.55
N TRP A 15 -7.17 -7.84 5.08
CA TRP A 15 -7.98 -8.59 4.15
C TRP A 15 -7.44 -8.38 2.75
N PHE A 16 -6.90 -9.44 2.17
CA PHE A 16 -6.21 -9.35 0.89
C PHE A 16 -7.09 -8.82 -0.26
N ALA A 17 -8.39 -9.13 -0.24
CA ALA A 17 -9.35 -8.54 -1.18
C ALA A 17 -9.41 -7.01 -1.06
N SER A 18 -9.50 -6.48 0.16
CA SER A 18 -9.51 -5.04 0.42
C SER A 18 -8.20 -4.35 0.03
N TYR A 19 -7.06 -5.03 0.18
CA TYR A 19 -5.77 -4.55 -0.33
C TYR A 19 -5.77 -4.44 -1.87
N ARG A 20 -6.29 -5.46 -2.57
CA ARG A 20 -6.44 -5.41 -4.03
C ARG A 20 -7.40 -4.32 -4.48
N ASP A 21 -8.53 -4.15 -3.80
CA ASP A 21 -9.50 -3.08 -4.10
C ASP A 21 -8.88 -1.68 -3.91
N LEU A 22 -8.12 -1.49 -2.83
CA LEU A 22 -7.42 -0.24 -2.55
C LEU A 22 -6.40 0.08 -3.65
N THR A 23 -5.54 -0.88 -4.00
CA THR A 23 -4.48 -0.70 -5.00
C THR A 23 -5.06 -0.49 -6.40
N LEU A 24 -6.08 -1.27 -6.80
CA LEU A 24 -6.87 -1.04 -8.01
C LEU A 24 -7.39 0.40 -8.04
N TYR A 25 -8.03 0.84 -6.95
CA TYR A 25 -8.67 2.15 -6.94
C TYR A 25 -7.64 3.27 -7.10
N CYS A 26 -6.56 3.20 -6.33
CA CYS A 26 -5.47 4.18 -6.36
C CYS A 26 -4.78 4.23 -7.74
N ALA A 27 -4.47 3.09 -8.35
CA ALA A 27 -3.81 3.06 -9.65
C ALA A 27 -4.75 3.55 -10.77
N ILE A 28 -5.98 3.04 -10.82
CA ILE A 28 -6.88 3.28 -11.96
C ILE A 28 -7.59 4.64 -11.86
N PHE A 29 -8.11 5.00 -10.70
CA PHE A 29 -8.92 6.22 -10.54
C PHE A 29 -8.10 7.41 -10.05
N LEU A 30 -7.12 7.19 -9.17
CA LEU A 30 -6.25 8.28 -8.68
C LEU A 30 -4.97 8.45 -9.50
N LYS A 31 -4.68 7.54 -10.44
CA LYS A 31 -3.48 7.58 -11.30
C LYS A 31 -2.19 7.68 -10.48
N LEU A 32 -2.15 6.93 -9.37
CA LEU A 32 -0.98 6.84 -8.50
C LEU A 32 -0.12 5.66 -8.92
N ASP A 33 1.20 5.89 -8.88
CA ASP A 33 2.21 4.85 -9.02
C ASP A 33 2.30 4.17 -7.65
N ILE A 34 2.22 2.85 -7.57
CA ILE A 34 2.16 2.15 -6.27
C ILE A 34 3.40 1.30 -6.11
N VAL A 35 4.12 1.51 -5.01
CA VAL A 35 5.28 0.69 -4.63
C VAL A 35 5.11 0.14 -3.23
N LEU A 36 5.71 -1.01 -2.96
CA LEU A 36 5.77 -1.57 -1.62
C LEU A 36 7.12 -1.23 -0.99
N GLU A 37 7.11 -0.69 0.24
CA GLU A 37 8.33 -0.48 1.02
C GLU A 37 8.61 -1.70 1.89
N SER A 38 9.75 -2.36 1.67
CA SER A 38 10.13 -3.58 2.38
C SER A 38 11.62 -3.67 2.71
N GLU A 39 11.91 -4.09 3.94
CA GLU A 39 13.25 -4.54 4.35
C GLU A 39 13.56 -5.96 3.88
N ASP A 40 12.54 -6.74 3.46
CA ASP A 40 12.69 -8.10 2.91
C ASP A 40 11.76 -8.35 1.69
N PRO A 41 12.03 -7.71 0.53
CA PRO A 41 11.20 -7.76 -0.67
C PRO A 41 10.88 -9.18 -1.15
N ASP A 42 11.85 -10.09 -1.09
CA ASP A 42 11.70 -11.45 -1.61
C ASP A 42 10.60 -12.22 -0.89
N THR A 43 10.53 -12.08 0.43
CA THR A 43 9.50 -12.73 1.26
C THR A 43 8.10 -12.22 0.89
N TYR A 44 7.94 -10.90 0.80
CA TYR A 44 6.65 -10.31 0.47
C TYR A 44 6.26 -10.53 -0.99
N TYR A 45 7.20 -10.50 -1.92
CA TYR A 45 6.97 -10.85 -3.32
C TYR A 45 6.39 -12.26 -3.47
N ARG A 46 7.01 -13.25 -2.80
CA ARG A 46 6.53 -14.64 -2.79
C ARG A 46 5.16 -14.77 -2.14
N TRP A 47 4.84 -13.94 -1.16
CA TRP A 47 3.52 -13.89 -0.53
C TRP A 47 2.44 -13.31 -1.47
N ILE A 48 2.66 -12.13 -2.06
CA ILE A 48 1.61 -11.39 -2.75
C ILE A 48 1.44 -11.80 -4.22
N LYS A 49 2.52 -12.17 -4.92
CA LYS A 49 2.49 -12.52 -6.35
C LYS A 49 1.49 -13.62 -6.70
N PRO A 50 1.47 -14.80 -6.05
CA PRO A 50 0.53 -15.86 -6.40
C PRO A 50 -0.94 -15.50 -6.11
N ARG A 51 -1.19 -14.43 -5.35
CA ARG A 51 -2.55 -13.96 -5.00
C ARG A 51 -3.03 -12.80 -5.90
N GLY A 52 -2.21 -12.36 -6.86
CA GLY A 52 -2.50 -11.19 -7.70
C GLY A 52 -2.27 -9.86 -6.98
N GLY A 53 -1.44 -9.82 -5.93
CA GLY A 53 -1.14 -8.58 -5.22
C GLY A 53 -0.16 -7.66 -5.96
N MET A 54 0.41 -8.10 -7.08
CA MET A 54 1.30 -7.30 -7.93
C MET A 54 0.57 -6.60 -9.09
N ASP A 55 -0.73 -6.83 -9.28
CA ASP A 55 -1.46 -6.37 -10.48
C ASP A 55 -1.38 -4.84 -10.68
N PHE A 56 -1.29 -4.08 -9.59
CA PHE A 56 -1.22 -2.61 -9.58
C PHE A 56 -0.01 -2.09 -8.79
N VAL A 57 0.95 -2.95 -8.47
CA VAL A 57 2.18 -2.57 -7.77
C VAL A 57 3.33 -2.62 -8.77
N GLU A 58 4.02 -1.50 -8.93
CA GLU A 58 5.12 -1.37 -9.88
C GLU A 58 6.38 -2.10 -9.41
N ASP A 59 6.73 -1.94 -8.14
CA ASP A 59 7.93 -2.56 -7.56
C ASP A 59 7.85 -2.70 -6.03
N ILE A 60 8.77 -3.49 -5.47
CA ILE A 60 9.03 -3.60 -4.03
C ILE A 60 10.42 -3.02 -3.75
N ILE A 61 10.44 -1.83 -3.14
CA ILE A 61 11.65 -1.04 -2.92
C ILE A 61 12.10 -1.05 -1.46
N ARG A 62 13.34 -0.64 -1.22
CA ARG A 62 13.86 -0.41 0.14
C ARG A 62 13.28 0.86 0.73
N PRO A 63 12.98 0.90 2.05
CA PRO A 63 12.47 2.11 2.69
C PRO A 63 13.36 3.33 2.45
N GLY A 64 12.74 4.46 2.11
CA GLY A 64 13.45 5.72 1.85
C GLY A 64 14.14 5.81 0.47
N SER A 65 13.97 4.81 -0.41
CA SER A 65 14.50 4.88 -1.78
C SER A 65 13.71 5.83 -2.68
N GLU A 66 12.44 6.05 -2.37
CA GLU A 66 11.53 6.88 -3.14
C GLU A 66 10.76 7.85 -2.23
N ARG A 67 10.23 8.93 -2.81
CA ARG A 67 9.43 9.93 -2.09
C ARG A 67 7.99 9.87 -2.54
N GLY A 68 7.06 10.05 -1.60
CA GLY A 68 5.65 10.12 -1.91
C GLY A 68 4.78 10.06 -0.67
N LEU A 69 3.54 9.62 -0.86
CA LEU A 69 2.59 9.45 0.23
C LEU A 69 2.77 8.07 0.85
N HIS A 70 2.98 8.02 2.18
CA HIS A 70 3.16 6.75 2.89
C HIS A 70 1.84 6.26 3.49
N LEU A 71 1.56 4.96 3.29
CA LEU A 71 0.55 4.20 4.00
C LEU A 71 1.26 3.15 4.87
N ASP A 72 1.18 3.32 6.18
CA ASP A 72 2.01 2.57 7.13
C ASP A 72 1.24 2.24 8.43
N PHE A 73 1.78 1.33 9.25
CA PHE A 73 1.25 0.99 10.57
C PHE A 73 1.74 1.94 11.68
N ALA A 74 2.79 2.73 11.41
CA ALA A 74 3.30 3.75 12.32
C ALA A 74 3.73 5.03 11.58
N ARG A 75 3.83 6.16 12.30
CA ARG A 75 4.30 7.42 11.71
C ARG A 75 5.82 7.45 11.60
N HIS A 76 6.37 6.81 10.57
CA HIS A 76 7.78 6.92 10.24
C HIS A 76 8.11 8.23 9.51
N TYR A 77 7.18 8.75 8.69
CA TYR A 77 7.38 9.97 7.90
C TYR A 77 6.27 11.01 8.15
N PRO A 78 6.56 12.32 7.98
CA PRO A 78 5.52 13.36 8.00
C PRO A 78 4.46 13.10 6.91
N GLY A 79 3.18 13.30 7.26
CA GLY A 79 2.07 13.09 6.30
C GLY A 79 1.68 11.61 6.07
N THR A 80 2.29 10.66 6.79
CA THR A 80 1.93 9.24 6.71
C THR A 80 0.47 9.01 7.11
N ILE A 81 -0.26 8.29 6.26
CA ILE A 81 -1.58 7.75 6.57
C ILE A 81 -1.37 6.47 7.40
N VAL A 82 -1.85 6.47 8.64
CA VAL A 82 -1.63 5.38 9.57
C VAL A 82 -2.85 4.45 9.63
N THR A 83 -2.63 3.15 9.49
CA THR A 83 -3.64 2.11 9.67
C THR A 83 -3.00 0.82 10.17
N ASP A 84 -3.69 0.07 11.04
CA ASP A 84 -3.22 -1.23 11.54
C ASP A 84 -3.37 -2.34 10.50
N ARG A 85 -4.37 -2.21 9.62
CA ARG A 85 -4.68 -3.15 8.54
C ARG A 85 -5.46 -2.49 7.40
N ILE A 86 -5.59 -3.18 6.28
CA ILE A 86 -6.52 -2.83 5.20
C ILE A 86 -7.66 -3.86 5.23
N ALA A 87 -8.89 -3.40 5.46
CA ALA A 87 -10.05 -4.28 5.66
C ALA A 87 -11.33 -3.64 5.11
N PRO A 88 -12.41 -4.41 4.90
CA PRO A 88 -13.65 -3.87 4.35
C PRO A 88 -14.21 -2.69 5.16
N GLU A 89 -14.07 -2.74 6.48
CA GLU A 89 -14.55 -1.69 7.38
C GLU A 89 -13.80 -0.35 7.25
N ASN A 90 -12.59 -0.32 6.68
CA ASN A 90 -11.77 0.90 6.63
C ASN A 90 -11.30 1.33 5.23
N VAL A 91 -11.45 0.48 4.20
CA VAL A 91 -10.91 0.74 2.85
C VAL A 91 -11.41 2.05 2.26
N HIS A 92 -12.69 2.38 2.43
CA HIS A 92 -13.26 3.65 1.95
C HIS A 92 -12.66 4.88 2.63
N ARG A 93 -12.37 4.78 3.94
CA ARG A 93 -11.70 5.84 4.70
C ARG A 93 -10.26 6.02 4.20
N LEU A 94 -9.55 4.93 3.93
CA LEU A 94 -8.19 4.97 3.39
C LEU A 94 -8.16 5.61 2.01
N ILE A 95 -9.07 5.23 1.11
CA ILE A 95 -9.21 5.85 -0.21
C ILE A 95 -9.44 7.36 -0.09
N ALA A 96 -10.37 7.78 0.78
CA ALA A 96 -10.67 9.19 0.98
C ALA A 96 -9.45 9.97 1.51
N ALA A 97 -8.70 9.39 2.46
CA ALA A 97 -7.48 9.98 3.01
C ALA A 97 -6.39 10.10 1.94
N ILE A 98 -6.17 9.04 1.15
CA ILE A 98 -5.18 9.03 0.06
C ILE A 98 -5.54 10.11 -0.97
N ARG A 99 -6.80 10.16 -1.40
CA ARG A 99 -7.26 11.18 -2.36
C ARG A 99 -7.13 12.61 -1.84
N SER A 100 -7.23 12.84 -0.54
CA SER A 100 -7.06 14.18 0.04
C SER A 100 -5.60 14.61 0.18
N ALA A 101 -4.68 13.65 0.23
CA ALA A 101 -3.25 13.88 0.40
C ALA A 101 -2.47 13.82 -0.93
N ALA A 102 -3.09 13.27 -1.98
CA ALA A 102 -2.62 13.25 -3.37
C ALA A 102 -3.06 14.49 -4.14
#